data_AF-A0A1T3W436-F1
#
_entry.id   AF-A0A1T3W436-F1
#
_cell.length_a   1.000
_cell.length_b   1.000
_cell.length_c   1.000
_cell.angle_alpha   90.00
_cell.angle_beta   90.00
_cell.angle_gamma   90.00
#
_symmetry.space_group_name_H-M   'P 1'
#
loop_
_entity.id
_entity.type
_entity.pdbx_description
1 polymer ?
#
loop_
_entity_poly.entity_id
_entity_poly.type
_entity_poly.pdbx_seq_one_letter_code
_entity_poly.pdbx_strand_id
1 'polypeptide(L)'
;VSDLASAHVAAARRMEAGKDLEPVYNLGSGSGTSVREIMTTIREVTGIDFEPKVNPRRPGDPARIVAAGDLAARDLDWQMRHSLTEMVASAWAARQEVGQDYPTVS
;
A
#
# COMPACT_ATOMS: atom_id res chain seq x y z
N VAL A 1 -0.51 5.30 5.84
CA VAL A 1 -1.81 5.22 6.57
C VAL A 1 -2.62 6.50 6.43
N SER A 2 -1.99 7.69 6.45
CA SER A 2 -2.66 8.99 6.34
C SER A 2 -3.64 9.12 5.15
N ASP A 3 -3.25 8.64 3.97
CA ASP A 3 -4.10 8.73 2.77
C ASP A 3 -5.40 7.91 2.89
N LEU A 4 -5.31 6.71 3.48
CA LEU A 4 -6.47 5.85 3.69
C LEU A 4 -7.47 6.51 4.63
N ALA A 5 -6.99 7.10 5.73
CA ALA A 5 -7.84 7.84 6.66
C ALA A 5 -8.51 9.04 5.98
N SER A 6 -7.77 9.77 5.14
CA SER A 6 -8.29 10.92 4.39
C SER A 6 -9.42 10.53 3.43
N ALA A 7 -9.29 9.39 2.74
CA ALA A 7 -10.35 8.87 1.86
C ALA A 7 -11.64 8.53 2.64
N HIS A 8 -11.52 7.96 3.83
CA HIS A 8 -12.69 7.66 4.68
C HIS A 8 -13.39 8.94 5.16
N VAL A 9 -12.63 9.96 5.56
CA VAL A 9 -13.19 11.26 5.94
C VAL A 9 -13.91 11.93 4.77
N ALA A 10 -13.35 11.86 3.57
CA ALA A 10 -14.00 12.38 2.37
C ALA A 10 -15.33 11.66 2.06
N ALA A 11 -15.35 10.33 2.18
CA ALA A 11 -16.57 9.54 1.99
C ALA A 11 -17.64 9.90 3.01
N ALA A 12 -17.28 10.03 4.28
CA ALA A 12 -18.21 10.41 5.36
C ALA A 12 -18.83 11.80 5.09
N ARG A 13 -18.02 12.81 4.74
CA ARG A 13 -18.51 14.17 4.42
C ARG A 13 -19.45 14.19 3.23
N ARG A 14 -19.20 13.35 2.22
CA ARG A 14 -20.03 13.26 1.02
C ARG A 14 -21.39 12.64 1.33
N MET A 15 -21.41 11.62 2.18
CA MET A 15 -22.63 11.01 2.70
C MET A 15 -23.46 12.00 3.53
N GLU A 16 -22.83 12.77 4.42
CA GLU A 16 -23.50 13.83 5.21
C GLU A 16 -24.11 14.92 4.31
N ALA A 17 -23.46 15.23 3.19
CA ALA A 17 -23.95 16.20 2.21
C ALA A 17 -25.07 15.65 1.29
N GLY A 18 -25.52 14.40 1.49
CA GLY A 18 -26.56 13.76 0.67
C GLY A 18 -26.13 13.51 -0.78
N LYS A 19 -24.82 13.45 -1.04
CA LYS A 19 -24.27 13.18 -2.37
C LYS A 19 -24.08 11.69 -2.57
N ASP A 20 -24.34 11.21 -3.78
CA ASP A 20 -24.17 9.81 -4.12
C ASP A 20 -22.71 9.34 -3.94
N LEU A 21 -22.60 8.08 -3.53
CA LEU A 21 -21.37 7.32 -3.36
C LEU A 21 -21.51 5.98 -4.10
N GLU A 22 -20.43 5.54 -4.74
CA GLU A 22 -20.33 4.18 -5.25
C GLU A 22 -20.29 3.17 -4.09
N PRO A 23 -20.78 1.92 -4.31
CA PRO A 23 -20.77 0.88 -3.28
C PRO A 23 -19.36 0.43 -2.86
N VAL A 24 -18.38 0.55 -3.76
CA VAL A 24 -17.00 0.13 -3.55
C VAL A 24 -16.04 1.09 -4.25
N TYR A 25 -14.99 1.48 -3.53
CA TYR A 25 -13.87 2.24 -4.06
C TYR A 25 -12.57 1.46 -3.91
N ASN A 26 -11.84 1.29 -5.01
CA ASN A 26 -10.46 0.80 -4.96
C ASN A 26 -9.52 1.97 -4.63
N LEU A 27 -8.57 1.73 -3.72
CA LEU A 27 -7.57 2.72 -3.31
C LEU A 27 -6.20 2.23 -3.77
N GLY A 28 -5.84 2.61 -5.00
CA GLY A 28 -4.60 2.15 -5.63
C GLY A 28 -3.92 3.23 -6.47
N SER A 29 -2.72 2.89 -6.94
CA SER A 29 -1.84 3.72 -7.77
C SER A 29 -2.35 3.92 -9.20
N GLY A 30 -3.24 3.05 -9.68
CA GLY A 30 -3.53 2.92 -11.12
C GLY A 30 -2.41 2.26 -11.93
N SER A 31 -1.14 2.41 -11.53
CA SER A 31 0.01 1.70 -12.12
C SER A 31 0.31 0.41 -11.35
N GLY A 32 0.28 -0.73 -12.02
CA GLY A 32 0.52 -2.00 -11.32
C GLY A 32 2.00 -2.30 -11.10
N THR A 33 2.32 -2.80 -9.91
CA THR A 33 3.68 -3.19 -9.50
C THR A 33 3.84 -4.70 -9.50
N SER A 34 4.95 -5.19 -10.02
CA SER A 34 5.31 -6.62 -9.97
C SER A 34 5.95 -7.00 -8.63
N VAL A 35 5.85 -8.27 -8.26
CA VAL A 35 6.54 -8.80 -7.07
C VAL A 35 8.05 -8.55 -7.12
N ARG A 36 8.66 -8.62 -8.31
CA ARG A 36 10.09 -8.36 -8.49
C ARG A 36 10.45 -6.92 -8.11
N GLU A 37 9.70 -5.93 -8.60
CA GLU A 37 9.94 -4.51 -8.28
C GLU A 37 9.78 -4.24 -6.78
N ILE A 38 8.81 -4.87 -6.13
CA ILE A 38 8.64 -4.79 -4.66
C ILE A 38 9.88 -5.35 -3.95
N MET A 39 10.37 -6.53 -4.34
CA MET A 39 11.55 -7.14 -3.73
C MET A 39 12.80 -6.29 -3.91
N THR A 40 13.00 -5.72 -5.11
CA THR A 40 14.09 -4.78 -5.38
C THR A 40 14.00 -3.55 -4.47
N THR A 41 12.82 -2.94 -4.36
CA THR A 41 12.64 -1.75 -3.51
C THR A 41 12.89 -2.05 -2.04
N ILE A 42 12.45 -3.23 -1.54
CA ILE A 42 12.73 -3.67 -0.16
C ILE A 42 14.24 -3.80 0.07
N ARG A 43 14.95 -4.46 -0.85
CA ARG A 43 16.42 -4.60 -0.77
C ARG A 43 17.11 -3.24 -0.69
N GLU A 44 16.74 -2.32 -1.56
CA GLU A 44 17.32 -0.97 -1.61
C GLU A 44 17.05 -0.16 -0.34
N VAL A 45 15.81 -0.16 0.15
CA VAL A 45 15.41 0.64 1.32
C VAL A 45 15.97 0.07 2.63
N THR A 46 15.97 -1.25 2.78
CA THR A 46 16.41 -1.90 4.02
C THR A 46 17.93 -2.06 4.09
N GLY A 47 18.62 -2.02 2.93
CA GLY A 47 20.04 -2.37 2.82
C GLY A 47 20.35 -3.85 3.09
N ILE A 48 19.32 -4.69 3.29
CA ILE A 48 19.49 -6.11 3.56
C ILE A 48 19.73 -6.82 2.24
N ASP A 49 20.86 -7.51 2.15
CA ASP A 49 21.17 -8.36 1.00
C ASP A 49 20.35 -9.66 1.09
N PHE A 50 19.41 -9.85 0.15
CA PHE A 50 18.68 -11.11 0.01
C PHE A 50 18.35 -11.39 -1.46
N GLU A 51 18.64 -12.60 -1.93
CA GLU A 51 18.31 -13.00 -3.29
C GLU A 51 16.93 -13.70 -3.34
N PRO A 52 15.92 -13.15 -4.06
CA PRO A 52 14.61 -13.76 -4.13
C PRO A 52 14.68 -15.09 -4.90
N LYS A 53 14.32 -16.20 -4.24
CA LYS A 53 14.15 -17.48 -4.93
C LYS A 53 12.88 -17.47 -5.75
N VAL A 54 13.02 -17.47 -7.08
CA VAL A 54 11.89 -17.57 -8.00
C VAL A 54 11.34 -18.99 -7.95
N ASN A 55 10.15 -19.14 -7.37
CA ASN A 55 9.40 -20.39 -7.35
C ASN A 55 8.20 -20.31 -8.30
N PRO A 56 7.61 -21.45 -8.71
CA PRO A 56 6.34 -21.47 -9.42
C PRO A 56 5.29 -20.65 -8.66
N ARG A 57 4.42 -19.96 -9.40
CA ARG A 57 3.33 -19.19 -8.77
C ARG A 57 2.46 -20.11 -7.92
N ARG A 58 2.07 -19.64 -6.73
CA ARG A 58 0.99 -20.27 -6.01
C ARG A 58 -0.29 -20.13 -6.85
N PRO A 59 -1.12 -21.18 -6.97
CA PRO A 59 -2.42 -21.05 -7.61
C PRO A 59 -3.20 -19.90 -6.94
N GLY A 60 -3.60 -18.89 -7.73
CA GLY A 60 -4.34 -17.72 -7.24
C GLY A 60 -3.54 -16.43 -7.10
N ASP A 61 -2.20 -16.45 -7.15
CA ASP A 61 -1.41 -15.22 -7.00
C ASP A 61 -1.33 -14.41 -8.32
N PRO A 62 -1.71 -13.12 -8.32
CA PRO A 62 -1.61 -12.29 -9.50
C PRO A 62 -0.14 -11.93 -9.80
N ALA A 63 0.20 -11.87 -11.09
CA ALA A 63 1.54 -11.50 -11.58
C ALA A 63 1.94 -10.06 -11.21
N ARG A 64 0.94 -9.21 -11.05
CA ARG A 64 1.01 -7.76 -10.84
C ARG A 64 -0.21 -7.39 -10.00
N ILE A 65 -0.01 -6.59 -8.97
CA ILE A 65 -1.13 -6.04 -8.19
C ILE A 65 -1.53 -4.73 -8.87
N VAL A 66 -2.77 -4.66 -9.34
CA VAL A 66 -3.34 -3.46 -9.97
C VAL A 66 -4.59 -3.10 -9.18
N ALA A 67 -4.63 -1.91 -8.61
CA ALA A 67 -5.87 -1.31 -8.11
C ALA A 67 -6.02 0.05 -8.81
N ALA A 68 -7.04 0.17 -9.65
CA ALA A 68 -7.39 1.41 -10.31
C ALA A 68 -8.13 2.30 -9.31
N GLY A 69 -7.60 3.49 -9.03
CA GLY A 69 -8.15 4.44 -8.05
C GLY A 69 -9.16 5.43 -8.63
N ASP A 70 -9.62 5.23 -9.87
CA ASP A 70 -10.31 6.27 -10.65
C ASP A 70 -11.60 6.78 -9.99
N LEU A 71 -12.43 5.88 -9.45
CA LEU A 71 -13.64 6.26 -8.72
C LEU A 71 -13.31 7.02 -7.44
N ALA A 72 -12.27 6.59 -6.71
CA ALA A 72 -11.85 7.25 -5.48
C ALA A 72 -11.26 8.64 -5.79
N ALA A 73 -10.52 8.77 -6.89
CA ALA A 73 -9.97 10.05 -7.32
C ALA A 73 -11.09 11.03 -7.71
N ARG A 74 -12.11 10.54 -8.42
CA ARG A 74 -13.29 11.33 -8.80
C ARG A 74 -14.09 11.83 -7.59
N ASP A 75 -14.37 10.94 -6.64
CA ASP A 75 -15.40 11.22 -5.63
C ASP A 75 -14.86 11.58 -4.25
N LEU A 76 -13.66 11.09 -3.92
CA LEU A 76 -13.09 11.13 -2.57
C LEU A 76 -11.78 11.93 -2.49
N ASP A 77 -11.40 12.61 -3.58
CA ASP A 77 -10.12 13.30 -3.71
C ASP A 77 -8.92 12.38 -3.37
N TRP A 78 -9.07 11.10 -3.71
CA TRP A 78 -8.00 10.12 -3.55
C TRP A 78 -6.91 10.40 -4.56
N GLN A 79 -5.69 10.50 -4.05
CA GLN A 79 -4.49 10.47 -4.85
C GLN A 79 -3.49 9.59 -4.12
N MET A 80 -2.75 8.78 -4.86
CA MET A 80 -1.60 8.12 -4.27
C MET A 80 -0.53 9.18 -4.01
N ARG A 81 -0.28 9.48 -2.73
CA ARG A 81 0.69 10.52 -2.32
C ARG A 81 2.07 9.97 -1.98
N HIS A 82 2.18 8.65 -1.91
CA HIS A 82 3.42 7.97 -1.56
C HIS A 82 3.86 7.04 -2.69
N SER A 83 5.13 7.15 -3.05
CA SER A 83 5.85 6.20 -3.89
C SER A 83 6.00 4.84 -3.18
N LEU A 84 6.27 3.79 -3.96
CA LEU A 84 6.57 2.47 -3.41
C LEU A 84 7.72 2.51 -2.41
N THR A 85 8.75 3.30 -2.69
CA THR A 85 9.91 3.51 -1.82
C THR A 85 9.52 4.11 -0.47
N GLU A 86 8.67 5.15 -0.46
CA GLU A 86 8.18 5.76 0.78
C GLU A 86 7.32 4.80 1.59
N MET A 87 6.47 4.02 0.92
CA MET A 87 5.65 2.99 1.59
C MET A 87 6.53 1.92 2.25
N VAL A 88 7.54 1.42 1.54
CA VAL A 88 8.49 0.42 2.07
C VAL A 88 9.31 1.01 3.22
N ALA A 89 9.79 2.26 3.09
CA ALA A 89 10.55 2.92 4.14
C ALA A 89 9.74 3.12 5.41
N SER A 90 8.48 3.56 5.28
CA SER A 90 7.57 3.71 6.41
C SER A 90 7.28 2.38 7.11
N ALA A 91 7.02 1.32 6.33
CA ALA A 91 6.81 -0.02 6.88
C ALA A 91 8.05 -0.58 7.58
N TRP A 92 9.24 -0.32 7.04
CA TRP A 92 10.51 -0.71 7.64
C TRP A 92 10.77 0.02 8.96
N ALA A 93 10.62 1.34 8.99
CA ALA A 93 10.77 2.14 10.21
C ALA A 93 9.85 1.63 11.33
N ALA A 94 8.57 1.41 11.04
CA ALA A 94 7.62 0.87 12.01
C ALA A 94 8.02 -0.53 12.51
N ARG A 95 8.55 -1.40 11.64
CA ARG A 95 9.03 -2.73 12.05
C ARG A 95 10.24 -2.65 12.98
N GLN A 96 11.15 -1.71 12.75
CA GLN A 96 12.33 -1.50 13.60
C GLN A 96 11.93 -0.97 14.98
N GLU A 97 10.93 -0.09 15.06
CA GLU A 97 10.38 0.38 16.34
C GLU A 97 9.73 -0.76 17.14
N VAL A 98 8.87 -1.57 16.49
CA VAL A 98 8.27 -2.76 17.13
C VAL A 98 9.33 -3.78 17.56
N GLY A 99 10.46 -3.86 16.85
CA GLY A 99 11.59 -4.72 17.21
C GLY A 99 12.35 -4.29 18.46
N GLN A 100 12.26 -3.01 18.87
CA GLN A 100 12.90 -2.50 20.09
C GLN A 100 12.04 -2.68 21.35
N ASP A 101 10.72 -2.86 21.18
CA ASP A 101 9.76 -2.96 22.28
C ASP A 101 9.52 -4.41 22.78
N TYR A 102 10.17 -5.41 22.19
CA TYR A 102 10.14 -6.79 22.67
C TYR A 102 11.49 -7.22 23.26
N PRO A 103 11.56 -7.60 24.55
CA PRO A 103 12.78 -8.20 25.08
C PRO A 103 13.03 -9.52 24.34
N THR A 104 14.17 -9.62 23.68
CA THR A 104 14.66 -10.91 23.17
C THR A 104 14.83 -11.84 24.36
N VAL A 105 13.98 -12.86 24.46
CA VAL A 105 14.16 -13.93 25.44
C VAL A 105 15.44 -14.66 25.05
N SER A 106 16.47 -14.49 25.89
CA SER A 106 17.72 -15.26 25.84
C SER A 106 17.48 -16.72 26.16
#